data_AF-A0A8S4R553-F1
#
_entry.id   AF-A0A8S4R553-F1
#
_cell.length_a   1.000
_cell.length_b   1.000
_cell.length_c   1.000
_cell.angle_alpha   90.00
_cell.angle_beta   90.00
_cell.angle_gamma   90.00
#
_symmetry.space_group_name_H-M   'P 1'
#
loop_
_entity.id
_entity.type
_entity.pdbx_description
1 polymer ?
#
loop_
_entity_poly.entity_id
_entity_poly.type
_entity_poly.pdbx_seq_one_letter_code
_entity_poly.pdbx_strand_id
1 'polypeptide(L)'
;MSCLVLGVSGSLVSAMSTAAAHILIRSIEGIGTGGAIITSYVLCIEYSGVRYREIVTALFHIPLNIGHLTLPGISYLLRHCDEFQLAISIPVFFYVGMRWMVMESPKWLMDNDHIDETVVAMEKFASFTRIPKENIRQQIEEYHAIHSTKSQREIKIWHLFYHKTLISNFIYMSVIYFLCGMGYYGVSQYIGQMSGVELFPTSIRNSVLGILSVMSRVGQIVAPLINALPENISGVVFGVLALVGTFFCYLLPETKDIELPSSLDDTKVLSRRKSHLVEDLELNQNIATSSSQQ
;
A
#
# COMPACT_ATOMS: atom_id res chain seq x y z
N MET A 1 -4.03 14.54 15.97
CA MET A 1 -2.61 14.75 16.30
C MET A 1 -1.69 14.35 15.16
N SER A 2 -1.75 13.11 14.64
CA SER A 2 -0.85 12.64 13.57
C SER A 2 -0.86 13.49 12.29
N CYS A 3 -2.04 13.92 11.81
CA CYS A 3 -2.14 14.79 10.62
C CYS A 3 -1.56 16.20 10.83
N LEU A 4 -1.60 16.72 12.06
CA LEU A 4 -0.96 18.01 12.39
C LEU A 4 0.57 17.89 12.38
N VAL A 5 1.09 16.81 12.97
CA VAL A 5 2.52 16.49 12.94
C VAL A 5 2.99 16.39 11.49
N LEU A 6 2.22 15.74 10.62
CA LEU A 6 2.52 15.64 9.19
C LEU A 6 2.55 16.99 8.47
N GLY A 7 1.50 17.81 8.60
CA GLY A 7 1.44 19.10 7.91
C GLY A 7 2.57 20.05 8.36
N VAL A 8 2.84 20.10 9.68
CA VAL A 8 3.88 20.96 10.24
C VAL A 8 5.28 20.46 9.88
N SER A 9 5.55 19.16 10.02
CA SER A 9 6.87 18.60 9.67
C SER A 9 7.15 18.73 8.17
N GLY A 10 6.21 18.37 7.30
CA GLY A 10 6.38 18.47 5.84
C GLY A 10 6.62 19.91 5.35
N SER A 11 5.95 20.90 5.94
CA SER A 11 6.18 22.32 5.62
C SER A 11 7.51 22.85 6.17
N LEU A 12 8.05 22.23 7.23
CA LEU A 12 9.31 22.63 7.82
C LEU A 12 10.51 22.06 7.04
N VAL A 13 10.36 20.90 6.38
CA VAL A 13 11.43 20.30 5.55
C VAL A 13 11.91 21.26 4.46
N SER A 14 10.99 21.98 3.79
CA SER A 14 11.33 22.89 2.69
C SER A 14 12.16 24.11 3.12
N ALA A 15 12.25 24.41 4.42
CA ALA A 15 13.04 25.53 4.94
C ALA A 15 14.41 25.11 5.51
N MET A 16 14.71 23.81 5.56
CA MET A 16 15.87 23.28 6.26
C MET A 16 17.09 23.18 5.34
N SER A 17 18.12 24.01 5.52
CA SER A 17 19.34 23.94 4.71
C SER A 17 20.35 22.87 5.15
N THR A 18 20.22 22.31 6.35
CA THR A 18 21.18 21.37 6.94
C THR A 18 20.70 19.93 6.83
N ALA A 19 21.57 19.01 6.35
CA ALA A 19 21.24 17.60 6.15
C ALA A 19 20.76 16.88 7.43
N ALA A 20 21.38 17.15 8.58
CA ALA A 20 20.97 16.56 9.86
C ALA A 20 19.54 16.97 10.26
N ALA A 21 19.19 18.24 10.05
CA ALA A 21 17.86 18.75 10.35
C ALA A 21 16.81 18.15 9.40
N HIS A 22 17.16 18.01 8.11
CA HIS A 22 16.37 17.31 7.11
C HIS A 22 16.03 15.86 7.52
N ILE A 23 17.02 15.09 7.98
CA ILE A 23 16.83 13.68 8.41
C ILE A 23 15.95 13.60 9.66
N LEU A 24 16.15 14.50 10.63
CA LEU A 24 15.37 14.54 11.87
C LEU A 24 13.89 14.85 11.59
N ILE A 25 13.59 15.87 10.80
CA ILE A 25 12.20 16.23 10.45
C ILE A 25 11.54 15.12 9.63
N ARG A 26 12.26 14.50 8.68
CA ARG A 26 11.79 13.32 7.91
C ARG A 26 11.46 12.13 8.81
N SER A 27 12.23 11.92 9.88
CA SER A 27 11.95 10.84 10.83
C SER A 27 10.65 11.09 11.60
N ILE A 28 10.41 12.35 12.01
CA ILE A 28 9.17 12.78 12.67
C ILE A 28 7.97 12.65 11.73
N GLU A 29 8.14 13.05 10.47
CA GLU A 29 7.14 12.88 9.40
C GLU A 29 6.78 11.41 9.20
N GLY A 30 7.77 10.51 9.23
CA GLY A 30 7.56 9.05 9.14
C GLY A 30 6.71 8.50 10.30
N ILE A 31 6.98 8.93 11.53
CA ILE A 31 6.18 8.55 12.72
C ILE A 31 4.73 9.07 12.56
N GLY A 32 4.57 10.32 12.13
CA GLY A 32 3.27 10.91 11.85
C GLY A 32 2.49 10.14 10.78
N THR A 33 3.18 9.69 9.73
CA THR A 33 2.59 8.97 8.60
C THR A 33 2.06 7.61 9.06
N GLY A 34 2.88 6.84 9.77
CA GLY A 34 2.47 5.53 10.29
C GLY A 34 1.25 5.65 11.21
N GLY A 35 1.27 6.61 12.13
CA GLY A 35 0.14 6.85 13.02
C GLY A 35 -1.14 7.27 12.27
N ALA A 36 -1.03 8.18 11.30
CA ALA A 36 -2.17 8.67 10.53
C ALA A 36 -2.81 7.56 9.68
N ILE A 37 -2.01 6.74 8.99
CA ILE A 37 -2.50 5.64 8.15
C ILE A 37 -3.24 4.61 9.01
N ILE A 38 -2.63 4.16 10.10
CA ILE A 38 -3.20 3.09 10.94
C ILE A 38 -4.49 3.57 11.62
N THR A 39 -4.49 4.77 12.22
CA THR A 39 -5.68 5.28 12.91
C THR A 39 -6.84 5.55 11.96
N SER A 40 -6.56 6.05 10.75
CA SER A 40 -7.60 6.27 9.72
C SER A 40 -8.18 4.94 9.24
N TYR A 41 -7.34 3.94 9.02
CA TYR A 41 -7.78 2.61 8.62
C TYR A 41 -8.64 1.94 9.69
N VAL A 42 -8.20 1.97 10.94
CA VAL A 42 -8.95 1.39 12.08
C VAL A 42 -10.30 2.08 12.24
N LEU A 43 -10.35 3.41 12.12
CA LEU A 43 -11.62 4.13 12.18
C LEU A 43 -12.55 3.66 11.05
N CYS A 44 -12.08 3.60 9.80
CA CYS A 44 -12.89 3.13 8.68
C CYS A 44 -13.43 1.71 8.89
N ILE A 45 -12.61 0.78 9.39
CA ILE A 45 -13.03 -0.61 9.56
C ILE A 45 -13.93 -0.82 10.78
N GLU A 46 -13.83 0.01 11.81
CA GLU A 46 -14.73 0.00 12.97
C GLU A 46 -16.10 0.59 12.63
N TYR A 47 -16.13 1.61 11.77
CA TYR A 47 -17.36 2.13 11.18
C TYR A 47 -18.03 1.12 10.25
N SER A 48 -17.25 0.35 9.49
CA SER A 48 -17.77 -0.69 8.61
C SER A 48 -18.10 -1.96 9.39
N GLY A 49 -19.38 -2.34 9.44
CA GLY A 49 -19.77 -3.63 10.02
C GLY A 49 -19.02 -4.81 9.38
N VAL A 50 -18.99 -5.96 10.08
CA VAL A 50 -18.21 -7.17 9.72
C VAL A 50 -18.40 -7.59 8.25
N ARG A 51 -19.58 -7.35 7.68
CA ARG A 51 -19.97 -7.70 6.30
C ARG A 51 -19.22 -6.92 5.20
N TYR A 52 -18.76 -5.70 5.47
CA TYR A 52 -18.20 -4.82 4.43
C TYR A 52 -16.70 -4.55 4.59
N ARG A 53 -16.05 -5.20 5.58
CA ARG A 53 -14.66 -4.92 5.96
C ARG A 53 -13.70 -5.02 4.78
N GLU A 54 -13.80 -6.08 3.98
CA GLU A 54 -12.89 -6.29 2.84
C GLU A 54 -13.02 -5.20 1.77
N ILE A 55 -14.25 -4.79 1.48
CA ILE A 55 -14.53 -3.72 0.51
C ILE A 55 -14.02 -2.38 1.04
N VAL A 56 -14.23 -2.09 2.32
CA VAL A 56 -13.74 -0.85 2.95
C VAL A 56 -12.21 -0.81 2.96
N THR A 57 -11.54 -1.93 3.22
CA THR A 57 -10.08 -2.03 3.10
C THR A 57 -9.62 -1.76 1.66
N ALA A 58 -10.32 -2.27 0.66
CA ALA A 58 -10.02 -2.00 -0.75
C ALA A 58 -10.14 -0.51 -1.09
N LEU A 59 -11.26 0.11 -0.71
CA LEU A 59 -11.55 1.51 -0.95
C LEU A 59 -10.55 2.43 -0.24
N PHE A 60 -10.05 2.03 0.93
CA PHE A 60 -9.08 2.79 1.70
C PHE A 60 -7.73 2.97 0.96
N HIS A 61 -7.34 2.02 0.11
CA HIS A 61 -6.09 2.11 -0.65
C HIS A 61 -6.18 2.97 -1.92
N ILE A 62 -7.38 3.20 -2.45
CA ILE A 62 -7.58 3.96 -3.70
C ILE A 62 -7.02 5.39 -3.62
N PRO A 63 -7.32 6.21 -2.59
CA PRO A 63 -6.78 7.57 -2.49
C PRO A 63 -5.26 7.61 -2.42
N LEU A 64 -4.66 6.66 -1.68
CA LEU A 64 -3.21 6.54 -1.56
C LEU A 64 -2.57 6.25 -2.92
N ASN A 65 -3.20 5.41 -3.73
CA ASN A 65 -2.74 5.07 -5.08
C ASN A 65 -2.87 6.26 -6.05
N ILE A 66 -3.98 7.01 -5.99
CA ILE A 66 -4.17 8.23 -6.79
C ILE A 66 -3.11 9.27 -6.42
N GLY A 67 -2.82 9.46 -5.14
CA GLY A 67 -1.75 10.34 -4.68
C GLY A 67 -0.41 10.01 -5.33
N HIS A 68 0.01 8.73 -5.28
CA HIS A 68 1.25 8.27 -5.91
C HIS A 68 1.26 8.44 -7.43
N LEU A 69 0.11 8.25 -8.09
CA LEU A 69 -0.03 8.46 -9.54
C LEU A 69 0.17 9.93 -9.93
N THR A 70 -0.28 10.85 -9.08
CA THR A 70 -0.15 12.30 -9.34
C THR A 70 1.23 12.87 -9.04
N LEU A 71 2.04 12.21 -8.19
CA LEU A 71 3.37 12.69 -7.80
C LEU A 71 4.32 12.97 -8.99
N PRO A 72 4.47 12.09 -10.01
CA PRO A 72 5.29 12.39 -11.18
C PRO A 72 4.79 13.61 -11.97
N GLY A 73 3.47 13.80 -12.06
CA GLY A 73 2.88 14.96 -12.73
C GLY A 73 3.18 16.26 -11.99
N ILE A 74 3.03 16.25 -10.66
CA ILE A 74 3.37 17.40 -9.81
C ILE A 74 4.88 17.67 -9.86
N SER A 75 5.71 16.64 -9.86
CA SER A 75 7.18 16.76 -9.99
C SER A 75 7.61 17.32 -11.34
N TYR A 76 6.87 17.04 -12.42
CA TYR A 76 7.15 17.63 -13.72
C TYR A 76 6.84 19.13 -13.76
N LEU A 77 5.75 19.55 -13.11
CA LEU A 77 5.33 20.95 -13.03
C LEU A 77 6.20 21.78 -12.08
N LEU A 78 6.64 21.18 -10.96
CA LEU A 78 7.46 21.83 -9.94
C LEU A 78 8.87 21.22 -9.94
N ARG A 79 9.80 21.89 -10.62
CA ARG A 79 11.20 21.45 -10.74
C ARG A 79 12.04 21.72 -9.49
N HIS A 80 11.61 22.61 -8.60
CA HIS A 80 12.28 22.88 -7.34
C HIS A 80 11.79 21.91 -6.25
N CYS A 81 12.73 21.19 -5.63
CA CYS A 81 12.43 20.19 -4.60
C CYS A 81 11.65 20.78 -3.40
N ASP A 82 11.91 22.04 -3.06
CA ASP A 82 11.30 22.71 -1.91
C ASP A 82 9.83 23.07 -2.19
N GLU A 83 9.54 23.58 -3.40
CA GLU A 83 8.19 23.88 -3.86
C GLU A 83 7.34 22.62 -4.00
N PHE A 84 7.94 21.53 -4.49
CA PHE A 84 7.31 20.23 -4.58
C PHE A 84 6.88 19.69 -3.20
N GLN A 85 7.76 19.78 -2.20
CA GLN A 85 7.46 19.32 -0.83
C GLN A 85 6.35 20.15 -0.18
N LEU A 86 6.36 21.47 -0.39
CA LEU A 86 5.32 22.36 0.11
C LEU A 86 3.97 22.05 -0.55
N ALA A 87 3.96 21.81 -1.87
CA ALA A 87 2.75 21.49 -2.63
C ALA A 87 2.05 20.21 -2.16
N ILE A 88 2.81 19.21 -1.70
CA ILE A 88 2.27 17.96 -1.14
C ILE A 88 1.81 18.13 0.31
N SER A 89 2.47 19.00 1.07
CA SER A 89 2.18 19.21 2.49
C SER A 89 0.94 20.08 2.72
N ILE A 90 0.66 21.05 1.84
CA ILE A 90 -0.49 21.97 1.99
C ILE A 90 -1.85 21.23 2.04
N PRO A 91 -2.15 20.25 1.16
CA PRO A 91 -3.38 19.46 1.26
C PRO A 91 -3.57 18.73 2.59
N VAL A 92 -2.50 18.45 3.34
CA VAL A 92 -2.57 17.76 4.64
C VAL A 92 -3.32 18.60 5.69
N PHE A 93 -3.21 19.93 5.62
CA PHE A 93 -3.91 20.83 6.54
C PHE A 93 -5.43 20.81 6.35
N PHE A 94 -5.92 20.47 5.16
CA PHE A 94 -7.36 20.27 4.95
C PHE A 94 -7.89 19.10 5.79
N TYR A 95 -7.13 18.00 5.89
CA TYR A 95 -7.50 16.85 6.73
C TYR A 95 -7.49 17.17 8.23
N VAL A 96 -6.70 18.16 8.66
CA VAL A 96 -6.75 18.64 10.06
C VAL A 96 -8.11 19.25 10.35
N GLY A 97 -8.65 20.07 9.43
CA GLY A 97 -9.99 20.66 9.58
C GLY A 97 -11.10 19.61 9.57
N MET A 98 -10.94 18.53 8.80
CA MET A 98 -11.89 17.40 8.79
C MET A 98 -12.05 16.70 10.14
N ARG A 99 -11.09 16.85 11.08
CA ARG A 99 -11.22 16.27 12.43
C ARG A 99 -12.49 16.73 13.15
N TRP A 100 -12.96 17.95 12.91
CA TRP A 100 -14.19 18.45 13.54
C TRP A 100 -15.47 17.90 12.90
N MET A 101 -15.39 17.35 11.69
CA MET A 101 -16.52 16.72 11.01
C MET A 101 -16.63 15.22 11.29
N VAL A 102 -15.49 14.56 11.53
CA VAL A 102 -15.42 13.12 11.75
C VAL A 102 -15.87 12.80 13.17
N MET A 103 -16.86 11.92 13.29
CA MET A 103 -17.32 11.40 14.57
C MET A 103 -16.34 10.33 15.07
N GLU A 104 -16.20 10.20 16.39
CA GLU A 104 -15.35 9.17 16.97
C GLU A 104 -15.94 7.76 16.77
N SER A 105 -15.12 6.72 16.92
CA SER A 105 -15.57 5.35 16.67
C SER A 105 -16.68 4.94 17.65
N PRO A 106 -17.84 4.44 17.18
CA PRO A 106 -18.92 3.97 18.05
C PRO A 106 -18.47 2.88 19.02
N LYS A 107 -17.52 2.03 18.60
CA LYS A 107 -17.00 0.95 19.43
C LYS A 107 -16.14 1.48 20.58
N TRP A 108 -15.26 2.43 20.29
CA TRP A 108 -14.44 3.07 21.30
C TRP A 108 -15.30 3.85 22.32
N LEU A 109 -16.35 4.53 21.86
CA LEU A 109 -17.28 5.25 22.74
C LEU A 109 -18.04 4.30 23.69
N MET A 110 -18.45 3.13 23.20
CA MET A 110 -19.06 2.08 24.05
C MET A 110 -18.08 1.52 25.08
N ASP A 111 -16.81 1.33 24.70
CA ASP A 111 -15.78 0.79 25.58
C ASP A 111 -15.32 1.81 26.67
N ASN A 112 -15.56 3.11 26.46
CA ASN A 112 -15.26 4.19 27.42
C ASN A 112 -16.50 4.71 28.18
N ASP A 113 -17.60 3.96 28.19
CA ASP A 113 -18.86 4.32 28.87
C ASP A 113 -19.53 5.63 28.37
N HIS A 114 -19.17 6.12 27.18
CA HIS A 114 -19.78 7.30 26.56
C HIS A 114 -21.04 6.93 25.76
N ILE A 115 -22.10 6.53 26.46
CA ILE A 115 -23.32 5.98 25.85
C ILE A 115 -24.10 7.04 25.06
N ASP A 116 -24.23 8.26 25.58
CA ASP A 116 -24.97 9.32 24.88
C ASP A 116 -24.29 9.75 23.57
N GLU A 117 -22.95 9.84 23.57
CA GLU A 117 -22.18 10.13 22.35
C GLU A 117 -22.28 8.99 21.33
N THR A 118 -22.31 7.74 21.80
CA THR A 118 -22.52 6.55 20.96
C THR A 118 -23.90 6.60 20.29
N VAL A 119 -24.95 6.93 21.04
CA VAL A 119 -26.32 7.05 20.50
C VAL A 119 -26.36 8.13 19.42
N VAL A 120 -25.77 9.31 19.66
CA VAL A 120 -25.70 10.39 18.66
C VAL A 120 -24.93 9.95 17.40
N ALA A 121 -23.81 9.24 17.55
CA ALA A 121 -23.04 8.69 16.44
C ALA A 121 -23.84 7.67 15.61
N MET A 122 -24.52 6.75 16.27
CA MET A 122 -25.33 5.72 15.64
C MET A 122 -26.60 6.28 15.00
N GLU A 123 -27.25 7.27 15.61
CA GLU A 123 -28.41 7.97 15.04
C GLU A 123 -28.03 8.75 13.77
N LYS A 124 -26.88 9.45 13.80
CA LYS A 124 -26.38 10.14 12.60
C LYS A 124 -26.07 9.12 11.50
N PHE A 125 -25.46 7.99 11.83
CA PHE A 125 -25.20 6.91 10.87
C PHE A 125 -26.48 6.26 10.31
N ALA A 126 -27.50 6.04 11.16
CA ALA A 126 -28.83 5.56 10.78
C ALA A 126 -29.66 6.60 10.01
N SER A 127 -29.24 7.87 9.98
CA SER A 127 -29.83 8.85 9.06
C SER A 127 -29.30 8.68 7.63
N PHE A 128 -28.06 8.21 7.47
CA PHE A 128 -27.45 7.94 6.16
C PHE A 128 -27.81 6.56 5.62
N THR A 129 -27.95 5.58 6.50
CA THR A 129 -28.31 4.20 6.16
C THR A 129 -29.77 4.01 6.53
N ARG A 130 -30.67 3.59 5.64
CA ARG A 130 -32.14 3.46 5.86
C ARG A 130 -32.55 2.40 6.92
N ILE A 131 -31.89 2.37 8.07
CA ILE A 131 -32.10 1.48 9.20
C ILE A 131 -33.15 2.15 10.10
N PRO A 132 -34.17 1.42 10.58
CA PRO A 132 -35.17 1.98 11.48
C PRO A 132 -34.50 2.55 12.74
N LYS A 133 -34.91 3.79 13.11
CA LYS A 133 -34.33 4.54 14.24
C LYS A 133 -34.88 4.09 15.60
N GLU A 134 -36.00 3.37 15.61
CA GLU A 134 -36.60 2.83 16.82
C GLU A 134 -35.74 1.70 17.39
N ASN A 135 -35.48 1.78 18.70
CA ASN A 135 -34.68 0.85 19.52
C ASN A 135 -33.16 0.94 19.45
N ILE A 136 -32.54 1.90 18.76
CA ILE A 136 -31.06 2.04 18.75
C ILE A 136 -30.52 2.27 20.17
N ARG A 137 -31.14 3.20 20.93
CA ARG A 137 -30.76 3.46 22.33
C ARG A 137 -30.91 2.21 23.21
N GLN A 138 -32.04 1.52 23.11
CA GLN A 138 -32.31 0.32 23.91
C GLN A 138 -31.38 -0.85 23.56
N GLN A 139 -31.04 -1.04 22.27
CA GLN A 139 -30.07 -2.06 21.84
C GLN A 139 -28.66 -1.75 22.32
N ILE A 140 -28.25 -0.49 22.35
CA ILE A 140 -26.94 -0.07 22.86
C ILE A 140 -26.87 -0.25 24.37
N GLU A 141 -27.92 0.14 25.11
CA GLU A 141 -28.01 -0.03 26.56
C GLU A 141 -28.05 -1.52 26.97
N GLU A 142 -28.77 -2.37 26.21
CA GLU A 142 -28.79 -3.81 26.42
C GLU A 142 -27.45 -4.46 26.06
N TYR A 143 -26.83 -4.07 24.95
CA TYR A 143 -25.50 -4.54 24.55
C TYR A 143 -24.44 -4.16 25.59
N HIS A 144 -24.50 -2.94 26.13
CA HIS A 144 -23.64 -2.46 27.20
C HIS A 144 -23.89 -3.21 28.51
N ALA A 145 -25.14 -3.44 28.91
CA ALA A 145 -25.45 -4.20 30.12
C ALA A 145 -24.90 -5.64 30.08
N ILE A 146 -24.91 -6.28 28.91
CA ILE A 146 -24.37 -7.65 28.71
C ILE A 146 -22.84 -7.66 28.68
N HIS A 147 -22.20 -6.63 28.10
CA HIS A 147 -20.75 -6.60 27.91
C HIS A 147 -19.99 -5.91 29.05
N SER A 148 -20.61 -5.01 29.82
CA SER A 148 -20.03 -4.32 30.97
C SER A 148 -19.56 -5.30 32.07
N THR A 149 -20.29 -6.41 32.28
CA THR A 149 -19.89 -7.46 33.23
C THR A 149 -18.66 -8.27 32.79
N LYS A 150 -18.32 -8.23 31.49
CA LYS A 150 -17.20 -8.97 30.87
C LYS A 150 -16.01 -8.09 30.49
N SER A 151 -16.23 -6.77 30.34
CA SER A 151 -15.29 -5.79 29.74
C SER A 151 -14.29 -5.15 30.71
N GLN A 152 -14.39 -5.38 32.02
CA GLN A 152 -13.52 -4.73 33.02
C GLN A 152 -12.09 -5.32 33.15
N ARG A 153 -11.59 -6.11 32.19
CA ARG A 153 -10.16 -6.43 32.14
C ARG A 153 -9.47 -5.52 31.15
N GLU A 154 -8.87 -4.44 31.66
CA GLU A 154 -7.91 -3.64 30.88
C GLU A 154 -6.87 -4.59 30.25
N ILE A 155 -6.99 -4.82 28.95
CA ILE A 155 -6.02 -5.64 28.21
C ILE A 155 -4.81 -4.75 27.98
N LYS A 156 -3.85 -4.79 28.91
CA LYS A 156 -2.58 -4.09 28.77
C LYS A 156 -1.78 -4.72 27.63
N ILE A 157 -1.02 -3.90 26.90
CA ILE A 157 -0.18 -4.34 25.77
C ILE A 157 0.74 -5.52 26.14
N TRP A 158 1.16 -5.61 27.41
CA TRP A 158 1.98 -6.69 27.92
C TRP A 158 1.31 -8.07 27.83
N HIS A 159 -0.03 -8.14 27.92
CA HIS A 159 -0.77 -9.40 27.82
C HIS A 159 -0.66 -10.03 26.42
N LEU A 160 -0.32 -9.23 25.40
CA LEU A 160 0.00 -9.70 24.05
C LEU A 160 1.18 -10.69 24.07
N PHE A 161 2.16 -10.48 24.96
CA PHE A 161 3.39 -11.25 25.05
C PHE A 161 3.32 -12.48 25.98
N TYR A 162 2.19 -12.70 26.65
CA TYR A 162 2.02 -13.86 27.54
C TYR A 162 1.07 -14.92 26.96
N HIS A 163 0.10 -14.51 26.14
CA HIS A 163 -0.89 -15.44 25.61
C HIS A 163 -0.43 -16.10 24.31
N LYS A 164 -0.20 -17.42 24.35
CA LYS A 164 0.40 -18.20 23.24
C LYS A 164 -0.28 -17.99 21.89
N THR A 165 -1.61 -17.92 21.84
CA THR A 165 -2.36 -17.68 20.59
C THR A 165 -2.14 -16.28 20.01
N LEU A 166 -2.02 -15.27 20.87
CA LEU A 166 -1.85 -13.88 20.47
C LEU A 166 -0.43 -13.63 19.95
N ILE A 167 0.59 -14.22 20.61
CA ILE A 167 1.98 -14.19 20.15
C ILE A 167 2.11 -14.87 18.79
N SER A 168 1.48 -16.04 18.62
CA SER A 168 1.51 -16.79 17.36
C SER A 168 0.94 -15.95 16.21
N ASN A 169 -0.25 -15.37 16.40
CA ASN A 169 -0.87 -14.49 15.41
C ASN A 169 -0.02 -13.24 15.14
N PHE A 170 0.59 -12.66 16.17
CA PHE A 170 1.49 -11.51 16.02
C PHE A 170 2.73 -11.86 15.20
N ILE A 171 3.35 -13.02 15.43
CA ILE A 171 4.51 -13.49 14.66
C ILE A 171 4.12 -13.75 13.20
N TYR A 172 3.02 -14.48 12.96
CA TYR A 172 2.55 -14.75 11.59
C TYR A 172 2.29 -13.45 10.83
N MET A 173 1.55 -12.52 11.43
CA MET A 173 1.27 -11.23 10.81
C MET A 173 2.56 -10.41 10.61
N SER A 174 3.48 -10.39 11.57
CA SER A 174 4.74 -9.67 11.44
C SER A 174 5.59 -10.20 10.30
N VAL A 175 5.70 -11.52 10.14
CA VAL A 175 6.44 -12.16 9.04
C VAL A 175 5.77 -11.86 7.70
N ILE A 176 4.43 -11.97 7.62
CA ILE A 176 3.69 -11.65 6.38
C ILE A 176 3.91 -10.18 5.99
N TYR A 177 3.75 -9.24 6.94
CA TYR A 177 3.96 -7.81 6.67
C TYR A 177 5.42 -7.49 6.34
N PHE A 178 6.38 -8.19 6.96
CA PHE A 178 7.80 -8.06 6.63
C PHE A 178 8.10 -8.54 5.21
N LEU A 179 7.62 -9.73 4.82
CA LEU A 179 7.80 -10.28 3.48
C LEU A 179 7.10 -9.41 2.42
N CYS A 180 5.87 -8.98 2.69
CA CYS A 180 5.13 -8.08 1.81
C CYS A 180 5.80 -6.71 1.70
N GLY A 181 6.31 -6.17 2.82
CA GLY A 181 7.03 -4.91 2.86
C GLY A 181 8.35 -4.98 2.10
N MET A 182 9.15 -6.02 2.31
CA MET A 182 10.38 -6.27 1.54
C MET A 182 10.09 -6.45 0.06
N GLY A 183 9.05 -7.20 -0.31
CA GLY A 183 8.65 -7.37 -1.71
C GLY A 183 8.24 -6.05 -2.35
N TYR A 184 7.34 -5.30 -1.72
CA TYR A 184 6.85 -4.04 -2.24
C TYR A 184 7.94 -2.96 -2.31
N TYR A 185 8.65 -2.69 -1.21
CA TYR A 185 9.70 -1.67 -1.18
C TYR A 185 10.93 -2.11 -1.96
N GLY A 186 11.34 -3.38 -1.85
CA GLY A 186 12.44 -3.94 -2.61
C GLY A 186 12.19 -3.89 -4.11
N VAL A 187 11.05 -4.39 -4.60
CA VAL A 187 10.74 -4.29 -6.03
C VAL A 187 10.61 -2.82 -6.44
N SER A 188 9.92 -1.97 -5.69
CA SER A 188 9.75 -0.55 -6.07
C SER A 188 11.07 0.25 -6.14
N GLN A 189 12.05 -0.05 -5.27
CA GLN A 189 13.34 0.64 -5.23
C GLN A 189 14.36 0.04 -6.20
N TYR A 190 14.38 -1.30 -6.34
CA TYR A 190 15.36 -2.01 -7.17
C TYR A 190 14.90 -2.21 -8.61
N ILE A 191 13.62 -2.05 -8.97
CA ILE A 191 13.19 -2.18 -10.39
C ILE A 191 13.84 -1.13 -11.29
N GLY A 192 14.17 0.05 -10.75
CA GLY A 192 14.99 1.06 -11.43
C GLY A 192 16.44 0.64 -11.69
N GLN A 193 16.95 -0.29 -10.87
CA GLN A 193 18.30 -0.84 -10.94
C GLN A 193 18.37 -2.24 -11.60
N MET A 194 17.27 -2.98 -11.69
CA MET A 194 17.21 -4.31 -12.30
C MET A 194 16.69 -4.30 -13.74
N SER A 195 15.84 -3.33 -14.12
CA SER A 195 15.25 -3.28 -15.47
C SER A 195 15.48 -1.94 -16.17
N GLY A 196 15.60 -0.86 -15.38
CA GLY A 196 15.79 0.49 -15.90
C GLY A 196 17.18 0.72 -16.48
N VAL A 197 18.23 0.18 -15.86
CA VAL A 197 19.62 0.35 -16.34
C VAL A 197 19.82 -0.34 -17.68
N GLU A 198 19.37 -1.58 -17.80
CA GLU A 198 19.77 -2.49 -18.87
C GLU A 198 18.86 -2.44 -20.11
N LEU A 199 17.60 -2.01 -19.98
CA LEU A 199 16.62 -2.08 -21.06
C LEU A 199 16.18 -0.73 -21.63
N PHE A 200 16.32 0.36 -20.86
CA PHE A 200 15.81 1.68 -21.23
C PHE A 200 16.83 2.81 -21.02
N PRO A 201 16.99 3.73 -21.99
CA PRO A 201 17.90 4.86 -21.85
C PRO A 201 17.49 5.77 -20.68
N THR A 202 18.49 6.39 -20.04
CA THR A 202 18.35 7.24 -18.85
C THR A 202 17.31 8.36 -19.00
N SER A 203 17.09 8.84 -20.22
CA SER A 203 16.12 9.89 -20.56
C SER A 203 14.65 9.50 -20.34
N ILE A 204 14.29 8.22 -20.46
CA ILE A 204 12.89 7.74 -20.30
C ILE A 204 12.69 6.88 -19.05
N ARG A 205 13.77 6.56 -18.33
CA ARG A 205 13.78 5.64 -17.18
C ARG A 205 12.78 6.04 -16.10
N ASN A 206 12.77 7.31 -15.68
CA ASN A 206 11.86 7.79 -14.64
C ASN A 206 10.38 7.70 -15.08
N SER A 207 10.09 7.91 -16.37
CA SER A 207 8.73 7.81 -16.92
C SER A 207 8.25 6.36 -16.98
N VAL A 208 9.10 5.43 -17.42
CA VAL A 208 8.79 3.98 -17.46
C VAL A 208 8.57 3.44 -16.04
N LEU A 209 9.39 3.84 -15.07
CA LEU A 209 9.23 3.48 -13.67
C LEU A 209 7.94 4.03 -13.05
N GLY A 210 7.56 5.25 -13.43
CA GLY A 210 6.25 5.81 -13.11
C GLY A 210 5.12 4.91 -13.61
N ILE A 211 5.13 4.53 -14.89
CA ILE A 211 4.11 3.68 -15.52
C ILE A 211 4.03 2.29 -14.89
N LEU A 212 5.17 1.63 -14.65
CA LEU A 212 5.22 0.33 -13.96
C LEU A 212 4.66 0.41 -12.54
N SER A 213 4.94 1.53 -11.85
CA SER A 213 4.34 1.78 -10.54
C SER A 213 2.82 1.89 -10.65
N VAL A 214 2.27 2.59 -11.65
CA VAL A 214 0.82 2.64 -11.89
C VAL A 214 0.22 1.24 -12.06
N MET A 215 0.87 0.38 -12.86
CA MET A 215 0.39 -0.98 -13.11
C MET A 215 0.39 -1.84 -11.84
N SER A 216 1.40 -1.69 -10.97
CA SER A 216 1.42 -2.31 -9.64
C SER A 216 0.25 -1.86 -8.77
N ARG A 217 -0.13 -0.58 -8.85
CA ARG A 217 -1.26 -0.01 -8.09
C ARG A 217 -2.61 -0.54 -8.57
N VAL A 218 -2.77 -0.74 -9.87
CA VAL A 218 -3.96 -1.40 -10.43
C VAL A 218 -4.10 -2.82 -9.86
N GLY A 219 -3.00 -3.57 -9.78
CA GLY A 219 -2.98 -4.88 -9.14
C GLY A 219 -3.42 -4.84 -7.67
N GLN A 220 -2.99 -3.84 -6.90
CA GLN A 220 -3.38 -3.66 -5.49
C GLN A 220 -4.87 -3.30 -5.31
N ILE A 221 -5.47 -2.57 -6.26
CA ILE A 221 -6.90 -2.24 -6.22
C ILE A 221 -7.76 -3.46 -6.55
N VAL A 222 -7.27 -4.34 -7.45
CA VAL A 222 -7.97 -5.55 -7.87
C VAL A 222 -7.83 -6.68 -6.84
N ALA A 223 -6.74 -6.73 -6.06
CA ALA A 223 -6.47 -7.80 -5.10
C ALA A 223 -7.59 -8.02 -4.04
N PRO A 224 -8.15 -6.99 -3.39
CA PRO A 224 -9.28 -7.17 -2.46
C PRO A 224 -10.56 -7.66 -3.14
N LEU A 225 -10.77 -7.31 -4.42
CA LEU A 225 -11.93 -7.77 -5.19
C LEU A 225 -11.83 -9.27 -5.49
N ILE A 226 -10.61 -9.76 -5.72
CA ILE A 226 -10.31 -11.19 -5.85
C ILE A 226 -10.50 -11.88 -4.49
N ASN A 227 -10.13 -11.23 -3.38
CA ASN A 227 -10.29 -11.78 -2.04
C ASN A 227 -11.76 -11.93 -1.59
N ALA A 228 -12.68 -11.15 -2.18
CA ALA A 228 -14.12 -11.30 -1.93
C ALA A 228 -14.73 -12.59 -2.53
N LEU A 229 -13.97 -13.36 -3.31
CA LEU A 229 -14.35 -14.68 -3.82
C LEU A 229 -14.11 -15.77 -2.75
N PRO A 230 -14.67 -16.99 -2.91
CA PRO A 230 -14.36 -18.11 -2.03
C PRO A 230 -12.86 -18.32 -1.85
N GLU A 231 -12.42 -18.64 -0.63
CA GLU A 231 -11.01 -18.70 -0.22
C GLU A 231 -10.14 -19.58 -1.16
N ASN A 232 -10.69 -20.71 -1.60
CA ASN A 232 -10.04 -21.62 -2.56
C ASN A 232 -9.82 -20.96 -3.94
N ILE A 233 -10.75 -20.12 -4.39
CA ILE A 233 -10.70 -19.44 -5.69
C ILE A 233 -9.72 -18.26 -5.64
N SER A 234 -9.77 -17.47 -4.57
CA SER A 234 -8.83 -16.36 -4.35
C SER A 234 -7.37 -16.85 -4.38
N GLY A 235 -7.07 -17.94 -3.65
CA GLY A 235 -5.73 -18.53 -3.62
C GLY A 235 -5.24 -19.02 -4.99
N VAL A 236 -6.11 -19.67 -5.78
CA VAL A 236 -5.78 -20.12 -7.14
C VAL A 236 -5.51 -18.94 -8.07
N VAL A 237 -6.31 -17.87 -7.99
CA VAL A 237 -6.15 -16.68 -8.83
C VAL A 237 -4.81 -15.98 -8.55
N PHE A 238 -4.46 -15.76 -7.27
CA PHE A 238 -3.16 -15.19 -6.92
C PHE A 238 -1.99 -16.09 -7.35
N GLY A 239 -2.14 -17.41 -7.21
CA GLY A 239 -1.15 -18.39 -7.66
C GLY A 239 -0.91 -18.34 -9.18
N VAL A 240 -1.97 -18.29 -9.97
CA VAL A 240 -1.87 -18.18 -11.44
C VAL A 240 -1.25 -16.85 -11.86
N LEU A 241 -1.64 -15.73 -11.22
CA LEU A 241 -1.06 -14.42 -11.51
C LEU A 241 0.44 -14.37 -11.20
N ALA A 242 0.88 -15.00 -10.11
CA ALA A 242 2.30 -15.11 -9.79
C ALA A 242 3.05 -15.93 -10.85
N LEU A 243 2.50 -17.06 -11.30
CA LEU A 243 3.10 -17.89 -12.35
C LEU A 243 3.19 -17.15 -13.69
N VAL A 244 2.15 -16.40 -14.06
CA VAL A 244 2.17 -15.53 -15.26
C VAL A 244 3.25 -14.46 -15.12
N GLY A 245 3.35 -13.80 -13.97
CA GLY A 245 4.42 -12.83 -13.69
C GLY A 245 5.81 -13.45 -13.82
N THR A 246 6.02 -14.64 -13.25
CA THR A 246 7.28 -15.39 -13.38
C THR A 246 7.57 -15.78 -14.83
N PHE A 247 6.56 -16.21 -15.60
CA PHE A 247 6.71 -16.52 -17.02
C PHE A 247 7.15 -15.30 -17.84
N PHE A 248 6.55 -14.13 -17.58
CA PHE A 248 6.98 -12.89 -18.23
C PHE A 248 8.39 -12.48 -17.80
N CYS A 249 8.77 -12.65 -16.54
CA CYS A 249 10.16 -12.45 -16.09
C CYS A 249 11.15 -13.39 -16.80
N TYR A 250 10.75 -14.62 -17.14
CA TYR A 250 11.56 -15.55 -17.92
C TYR A 250 11.72 -15.11 -19.39
N LEU A 251 10.74 -14.40 -19.94
CA LEU A 251 10.77 -13.90 -21.33
C LEU A 251 11.66 -12.66 -21.50
N LEU A 252 12.06 -12.02 -20.39
CA LEU A 252 13.02 -10.92 -20.43
C LEU A 252 14.40 -11.48 -20.83
N PRO A 253 15.06 -10.89 -21.83
CA PRO A 253 16.38 -11.33 -22.25
C PRO A 253 17.39 -11.11 -21.13
N GLU A 254 18.21 -12.13 -20.86
CA GLU A 254 19.29 -12.04 -19.87
C GLU A 254 20.36 -11.05 -20.36
N THR A 255 20.64 -10.05 -19.53
CA THR A 255 21.46 -8.86 -19.85
C THR A 255 22.82 -8.87 -19.16
N LYS A 256 23.21 -10.02 -18.58
CA LYS A 256 24.49 -10.23 -17.91
C LYS A 256 25.67 -9.94 -18.87
N ASP A 257 26.59 -9.08 -18.44
CA ASP A 257 27.84 -8.69 -19.12
C ASP A 257 27.72 -7.78 -20.38
N ILE A 258 26.70 -6.92 -20.46
CA ILE A 258 26.52 -5.97 -21.58
C ILE A 258 26.65 -4.51 -21.11
N GLU A 259 27.45 -3.69 -21.81
CA GLU A 259 27.53 -2.24 -21.54
C GLU A 259 26.22 -1.52 -21.88
N LEU A 260 25.84 -0.58 -21.01
CA LEU A 260 24.51 0.02 -20.95
C LEU A 260 24.24 0.96 -22.15
N PRO A 261 23.14 0.79 -22.90
CA PRO A 261 22.80 1.64 -24.04
C PRO A 261 22.46 3.06 -23.56
N SER A 262 23.16 4.06 -24.10
CA SER A 262 23.00 5.47 -23.71
C SER A 262 22.01 6.23 -24.60
N SER A 263 21.70 5.69 -25.79
CA SER A 263 20.83 6.29 -26.79
C SER A 263 19.83 5.30 -27.41
N LEU A 264 18.78 5.82 -28.06
CA LEU A 264 17.71 5.04 -28.72
C LEU A 264 18.22 4.20 -29.91
N ASP A 265 19.41 4.50 -30.44
CA ASP A 265 20.03 3.73 -31.51
C ASP A 265 20.80 2.51 -30.99
N ASP A 266 21.29 2.55 -29.75
CA ASP A 266 21.97 1.41 -29.10
C ASP A 266 20.98 0.27 -28.76
N THR A 267 19.70 0.60 -28.57
CA THR A 267 18.62 -0.39 -28.31
C THR A 267 18.31 -1.27 -29.52
N LYS A 268 18.65 -0.84 -30.74
CA LYS A 268 18.50 -1.67 -31.96
C LYS A 268 19.53 -2.80 -32.04
N VAL A 269 20.70 -2.62 -31.41
CA VAL A 269 21.78 -3.62 -31.38
C VAL A 269 21.41 -4.81 -30.48
N LEU A 270 20.69 -4.55 -29.37
CA LEU A 270 20.16 -5.58 -28.46
C LEU A 270 19.13 -6.51 -29.16
N SER A 271 18.25 -5.95 -29.98
CA SER A 271 17.25 -6.73 -30.74
C SER A 271 17.88 -7.63 -31.81
N ARG A 272 18.97 -7.17 -32.46
CA ARG A 272 19.63 -7.89 -33.55
C ARG A 272 20.51 -9.06 -33.06
N ARG A 273 20.98 -9.01 -31.81
CA ARG A 273 21.78 -10.08 -31.21
C ARG A 273 20.92 -11.19 -30.61
N LYS A 274 19.72 -10.86 -30.12
CA LYS A 274 18.71 -11.85 -29.69
C LYS A 274 18.30 -12.77 -30.84
N SER A 275 18.14 -12.25 -32.06
CA SER A 275 17.84 -13.10 -33.23
C SER A 275 18.97 -14.06 -33.57
N HIS A 276 20.23 -13.61 -33.51
CA HIS A 276 21.38 -14.49 -33.75
C HIS A 276 21.56 -15.57 -32.67
N LEU A 277 21.34 -15.26 -31.39
CA LEU A 277 21.42 -16.26 -30.31
C LEU A 277 20.31 -17.32 -30.39
N VAL A 278 19.11 -16.94 -30.82
CA VAL A 278 18.01 -17.89 -31.07
C VAL A 278 18.34 -18.79 -32.26
N GLU A 279 18.88 -18.21 -33.34
CA GLU A 279 19.30 -18.96 -34.54
C GLU A 279 20.45 -19.94 -34.23
N ASP A 280 21.41 -19.55 -33.39
CA ASP A 280 22.52 -20.43 -32.93
C ASP A 280 22.04 -21.55 -32.00
N LEU A 281 21.04 -21.31 -31.16
CA LEU A 281 20.45 -22.32 -30.27
C LEU A 281 19.62 -23.34 -31.06
N GLU A 282 18.86 -22.89 -32.05
CA GLU A 282 18.12 -23.76 -32.97
C GLU A 282 19.07 -24.61 -33.82
N LEU A 283 20.19 -24.04 -34.29
CA LEU A 283 21.21 -24.76 -35.05
C LEU A 283 21.85 -25.88 -34.20
N ASN A 284 22.20 -25.58 -32.95
CA ASN A 284 22.82 -26.56 -32.05
C ASN A 284 21.85 -27.66 -31.59
N GLN A 285 20.56 -27.34 -31.42
CA GLN A 285 19.54 -28.36 -31.16
C GLN A 285 19.35 -29.27 -32.37
N ASN A 286 19.31 -28.72 -33.58
CA ASN A 286 19.19 -29.50 -34.82
C ASN A 286 20.40 -30.43 -35.03
N ILE A 287 21.62 -29.97 -34.71
CA ILE A 287 22.83 -30.79 -34.76
C ILE A 287 22.75 -31.93 -33.73
N ALA A 288 22.30 -31.67 -32.50
CA ALA A 288 22.14 -32.69 -31.45
C ALA A 288 21.05 -33.74 -31.77
N THR A 289 19.98 -33.36 -32.45
CA THR A 289 18.96 -34.31 -32.93
C THR A 289 19.42 -35.12 -34.14
N SER A 290 20.33 -34.58 -34.96
CA SER A 290 20.88 -35.30 -36.12
C SER A 290 21.95 -36.34 -35.72
N SER A 291 22.71 -36.08 -34.66
CA SER A 291 23.75 -36.98 -34.14
C SER A 291 23.21 -38.13 -33.28
N SER A 292 21.93 -38.10 -32.92
CA SER A 292 21.24 -39.17 -32.17
C SER A 292 20.44 -40.12 -33.06
N GLN A 293 20.40 -39.88 -34.38
CA GLN A 293 19.77 -40.76 -35.38
C GLN A 293 20.78 -41.55 -36.25
N GLN A 294 22.08 -41.41 -36.01
CA GLN A 294 23.14 -42.27 -36.55
C GLN A 294 23.62 -43.26 -35.50
#